data_AF-A0A512U897-F1
#
_entry.id   AF-A0A512U897-F1
#
_cell.length_a   1.000
_cell.length_b   1.000
_cell.length_c   1.000
_cell.angle_alpha   90.00
_cell.angle_beta   90.00
_cell.angle_gamma   90.00
#
_symmetry.space_group_name_H-M   'P 1'
#
loop_
_entity.id
_entity.type
_entity.pdbx_description
1 polymer ?
#
loop_
_entity_poly.entity_id
_entity_poly.type
_entity_poly.pdbx_seq_one_letter_code
_entity_poly.pdbx_strand_id
1 'polypeptide(L)'
;MKVMRDYIAEINVKIARAHFKIDSIRDQETDIQQYVFINTKTDEIIQACTPYTVPELDAIKQLIDHIINAHGYAFGLNYANAKQHVASVLKQKARESDMFIKRLVDDGWINLTNQNRLVLSPTSLAELSTYLKDRFGVFSASDTSGKLLKCLVCSDFVTLGKKCGNKDCYTSFHSKCMGVFSRENQVCPNESCNKPLGEFIDIGTKSTSE
;
A
#
# COMPACT_ATOMS: atom_id res chain seq x y z
N MET A 1 6.68 -25.25 2.07
CA MET A 1 5.66 -24.19 1.95
C MET A 1 4.26 -24.62 2.39
N LYS A 2 3.72 -25.78 1.98
CA LYS A 2 2.36 -26.23 2.39
C LYS A 2 2.20 -26.31 3.91
N VAL A 3 3.13 -27.01 4.57
CA VAL A 3 3.18 -27.17 6.04
C VAL A 3 3.19 -25.84 6.80
N MET A 4 3.94 -24.83 6.32
CA MET A 4 3.98 -23.51 6.96
C MET A 4 2.62 -22.80 6.89
N ARG A 5 1.92 -22.87 5.76
CA ARG A 5 0.58 -22.30 5.62
C ARG A 5 -0.42 -23.00 6.52
N ASP A 6 -0.30 -24.32 6.66
CA ASP A 6 -1.15 -25.10 7.55
C ASP A 6 -0.96 -24.67 9.02
N TYR A 7 0.29 -24.47 9.46
CA TYR A 7 0.58 -23.93 10.80
C TYR A 7 0.04 -22.52 10.99
N ILE A 8 0.23 -21.62 10.03
CA ILE A 8 -0.30 -20.25 10.12
C ILE A 8 -1.83 -20.26 10.20
N ALA A 9 -2.50 -21.11 9.43
CA ALA A 9 -3.94 -21.28 9.50
C ALA A 9 -4.37 -21.75 10.90
N GLU A 10 -3.69 -22.74 11.47
CA GLU A 10 -3.98 -23.23 12.82
C GLU A 10 -3.78 -22.14 13.89
N ILE A 11 -2.68 -21.38 13.79
CA ILE A 11 -2.41 -20.26 14.70
C ILE A 11 -3.53 -19.22 14.58
N ASN A 12 -3.89 -18.82 13.35
CA ASN A 12 -4.94 -17.84 13.08
C ASN A 12 -6.28 -18.22 13.70
N VAL A 13 -6.66 -19.49 13.66
CA VAL A 13 -7.88 -19.98 14.33
C VAL A 13 -7.84 -19.68 15.85
N LYS A 14 -6.68 -19.88 16.49
CA LYS A 14 -6.52 -19.68 17.94
C LYS A 14 -6.44 -18.21 18.35
N ILE A 15 -5.84 -17.35 17.51
CA ILE A 15 -5.65 -15.93 17.81
C ILE A 15 -6.79 -15.03 17.32
N ALA A 16 -7.67 -15.52 16.43
CA ALA A 16 -8.80 -14.75 15.89
C ALA A 16 -9.72 -14.20 16.99
N ARG A 17 -9.97 -14.97 18.07
CA ARG A 17 -10.76 -14.53 19.23
C ARG A 17 -10.16 -13.34 19.99
N ALA A 18 -8.85 -13.13 19.86
CA ALA A 18 -8.14 -11.98 20.41
C ALA A 18 -8.07 -10.81 19.41
N HIS A 19 -8.73 -10.93 18.25
CA HIS A 19 -8.71 -9.97 17.15
C HIS A 19 -7.32 -9.75 16.57
N PHE A 20 -6.56 -10.84 16.42
CA PHE A 20 -5.29 -10.82 15.70
C PHE A 20 -5.29 -11.85 14.57
N LYS A 21 -4.46 -11.60 13.56
CA LYS A 21 -4.24 -12.49 12.41
C LYS A 21 -2.80 -12.38 11.94
N ILE A 22 -2.16 -13.49 11.62
CA ILE A 22 -0.96 -13.53 10.79
C ILE A 22 -1.40 -13.61 9.33
N ASP A 23 -1.04 -12.60 8.54
CA ASP A 23 -1.27 -12.60 7.10
C ASP A 23 0.04 -12.62 6.34
N SER A 24 -0.03 -12.96 5.06
CA SER A 24 1.14 -12.98 4.18
C SER A 24 0.99 -11.89 3.13
N ILE A 25 1.97 -11.01 3.02
CA ILE A 25 2.04 -10.02 1.94
C ILE A 25 3.36 -10.16 1.21
N ARG A 26 3.36 -9.82 -0.07
CA ARG A 26 4.55 -9.84 -0.91
C ARG A 26 4.92 -8.40 -1.24
N ASP A 27 6.17 -8.06 -1.02
CA ASP A 27 6.66 -6.73 -1.36
C ASP A 27 6.52 -6.49 -2.88
N GLN A 28 5.90 -5.37 -3.26
CA GLN A 28 5.50 -5.13 -4.64
C GLN A 28 6.68 -4.75 -5.56
N GLU A 29 7.85 -4.45 -4.97
CA GLU A 29 9.09 -4.12 -5.70
C GLU A 29 10.05 -5.32 -5.74
N THR A 30 10.40 -5.87 -4.58
CA THR A 30 11.41 -6.91 -4.40
C THR A 30 10.86 -8.34 -4.55
N ASP A 31 9.54 -8.52 -4.59
CA ASP A 31 8.87 -9.84 -4.67
C ASP A 31 9.10 -10.73 -3.44
N ILE A 32 9.68 -10.19 -2.36
CA ILE A 32 9.97 -10.94 -1.13
C ILE A 32 8.67 -11.17 -0.35
N GLN A 33 8.42 -12.43 0.02
CA GLN A 33 7.29 -12.81 0.86
C GLN A 33 7.55 -12.43 2.32
N GLN A 34 6.63 -11.69 2.90
CA GLN A 34 6.60 -11.28 4.30
C GLN A 34 5.37 -11.85 4.99
N TYR A 35 5.48 -12.02 6.31
CA TYR A 35 4.36 -12.41 7.17
C TYR A 35 4.19 -11.34 8.23
N VAL A 36 2.96 -10.85 8.37
CA VAL A 36 2.63 -9.67 9.18
C VAL A 36 1.62 -10.09 10.24
N PHE A 37 1.86 -9.71 11.49
CA PHE A 37 0.93 -9.89 12.59
C PHE A 37 0.03 -8.66 12.71
N ILE A 38 -1.23 -8.83 12.37
CA ILE A 38 -2.22 -7.77 12.17
C ILE A 38 -3.20 -7.76 13.34
N ASN A 39 -3.46 -6.59 13.91
CA ASN A 39 -4.61 -6.34 14.76
C ASN A 39 -5.85 -6.10 13.89
N THR A 40 -6.89 -6.91 14.08
CA THR A 40 -8.12 -6.85 13.28
C THR A 40 -9.24 -6.04 13.95
N LYS A 41 -9.00 -5.41 15.11
CA LYS A 41 -9.97 -4.48 15.69
C LYS A 41 -10.01 -3.20 14.86
N THR A 42 -11.21 -2.83 14.45
CA THR A 42 -11.52 -1.60 13.71
C THR A 42 -11.58 -0.37 14.60
N ASP A 43 -11.75 -0.54 15.91
CA ASP A 43 -11.83 0.58 16.85
C ASP A 43 -10.49 1.29 16.99
N GLU A 44 -10.57 2.60 17.28
CA GLU A 44 -9.58 3.68 17.32
C GLU A 44 -8.32 3.46 18.20
N ILE A 45 -7.93 2.21 18.43
CA ILE A 45 -6.80 1.72 19.23
C ILE A 45 -5.44 1.94 18.53
N ILE A 46 -5.40 2.64 17.39
CA ILE A 46 -4.12 3.26 16.96
C ILE A 46 -3.61 4.22 18.05
N GLN A 47 -4.51 4.82 18.86
CA GLN A 47 -4.12 5.74 19.94
C GLN A 47 -3.58 5.07 21.22
N ALA A 48 -3.96 3.82 21.54
CA ALA A 48 -3.64 3.23 22.85
C ALA A 48 -2.51 2.18 22.81
N CYS A 49 -2.13 1.68 21.63
CA CYS A 49 -1.15 0.61 21.50
C CYS A 49 0.04 0.95 20.59
N THR A 50 0.11 2.17 20.07
CA THR A 50 1.26 2.61 19.28
C THR A 50 2.18 3.49 20.14
N PRO A 51 3.51 3.48 19.92
CA PRO A 51 4.43 4.35 20.64
C PRO A 51 4.33 5.83 20.19
N TYR A 52 3.31 6.19 19.41
CA TYR A 52 3.14 7.49 18.80
C TYR A 52 2.13 8.34 19.56
N THR A 53 2.46 9.60 19.75
CA THR A 53 1.57 10.61 20.33
C THR A 53 0.42 10.94 19.37
N VAL A 54 -0.68 11.53 19.89
CA VAL A 54 -1.83 11.92 19.06
C VAL A 54 -1.44 12.84 17.87
N PRO A 55 -0.58 13.87 18.03
CA PRO A 55 -0.12 14.67 16.90
C PRO A 55 0.69 13.86 15.88
N GLU A 56 1.53 12.94 16.33
CA GLU A 56 2.31 12.07 15.45
C GLU A 56 1.41 11.12 14.65
N LEU A 57 0.36 10.58 15.28
CA LEU A 57 -0.64 9.78 14.60
C LEU A 57 -1.40 10.58 13.55
N ASP A 58 -1.71 11.85 13.82
CA ASP A 58 -2.30 12.74 12.84
C ASP A 58 -1.34 13.01 11.67
N ALA A 59 -0.05 13.25 11.94
CA ALA A 59 0.98 13.39 10.91
C ALA A 59 1.10 12.11 10.05
N ILE A 60 1.04 10.92 10.64
CA ILE A 60 1.05 9.64 9.90
C ILE A 60 -0.17 9.55 8.98
N LYS A 61 -1.37 9.82 9.50
CA LYS A 61 -2.61 9.80 8.70
C LYS A 61 -2.52 10.76 7.52
N GLN A 62 -2.05 11.98 7.75
CA GLN A 62 -1.88 12.97 6.68
C GLN A 62 -0.80 12.54 5.68
N LEU A 63 0.31 11.92 6.10
CA LEU A 63 1.29 11.35 5.16
C LEU A 63 0.67 10.26 4.28
N ILE A 64 -0.13 9.35 4.86
CA ILE A 64 -0.87 8.33 4.12
C ILE A 64 -1.82 9.00 3.11
N ASP A 65 -2.55 10.05 3.51
CA ASP A 65 -3.43 10.80 2.60
C ASP A 65 -2.66 11.36 1.40
N HIS A 66 -1.49 11.97 1.62
CA HIS A 66 -0.66 12.52 0.54
C HIS A 66 -0.12 11.42 -0.39
N ILE A 67 0.26 10.26 0.17
CA ILE A 67 0.76 9.12 -0.61
C ILE A 67 -0.36 8.55 -1.48
N ILE A 68 -1.54 8.28 -0.92
CA ILE A 68 -2.66 7.68 -1.65
C ILE A 68 -3.27 8.64 -2.68
N ASN A 69 -3.36 9.92 -2.36
CA ASN A 69 -3.90 10.93 -3.29
C ASN A 69 -2.86 11.49 -4.27
N ALA A 70 -1.66 10.91 -4.33
CA ALA A 70 -0.63 11.34 -5.27
C ALA A 70 -1.14 11.28 -6.72
N HIS A 71 -0.90 12.36 -7.47
CA HIS A 71 -1.36 12.47 -8.85
C HIS A 71 -0.83 11.35 -9.74
N GLY A 72 -1.64 10.93 -10.72
CA GLY A 72 -1.24 9.93 -11.72
C GLY A 72 -0.96 8.55 -11.13
N TYR A 73 -1.52 8.20 -9.96
CA TYR A 73 -1.27 6.94 -9.28
C TYR A 73 0.21 6.73 -8.92
N ALA A 74 0.93 7.82 -8.59
CA ALA A 74 2.34 7.73 -8.21
C ALA A 74 2.54 7.02 -6.85
N PHE A 75 1.50 6.95 -6.01
CA PHE A 75 1.49 6.32 -4.69
C PHE A 75 2.74 6.59 -3.86
N GLY A 76 3.20 7.85 -3.86
CA GLY A 76 4.42 8.22 -3.19
C GLY A 76 4.58 9.73 -3.02
N LEU A 77 5.27 10.11 -1.96
CA LEU A 77 5.50 11.50 -1.57
C LEU A 77 7.00 11.80 -1.56
N ASN A 78 7.42 12.91 -2.16
CA ASN A 78 8.83 13.33 -2.12
C ASN A 78 9.27 13.60 -0.67
N TYR A 79 10.47 13.13 -0.31
CA TYR A 79 11.01 13.22 1.05
C TYR A 79 11.11 14.66 1.58
N ALA A 80 11.47 15.63 0.73
CA ALA A 80 11.52 17.04 1.14
C ALA A 80 10.12 17.59 1.46
N ASN A 81 9.13 17.27 0.62
CA ASN A 81 7.74 17.66 0.85
C ASN A 81 7.18 17.02 2.12
N ALA A 82 7.49 15.73 2.35
CA ALA A 82 7.11 15.04 3.58
C ALA A 82 7.71 15.70 4.82
N LYS A 83 9.00 16.03 4.77
CA LYS A 83 9.70 16.71 5.87
C LYS A 83 9.10 18.07 6.18
N GLN A 84 8.81 18.88 5.16
CA GLN A 84 8.14 20.18 5.33
C GLN A 84 6.74 20.01 5.92
N HIS A 85 5.99 19.02 5.45
CA HIS A 85 4.65 18.72 5.94
C HIS A 85 4.67 18.29 7.43
N VAL A 86 5.51 17.33 7.78
CA VAL A 86 5.71 16.86 9.17
C VAL A 86 6.15 18.00 10.08
N ALA A 87 7.08 18.85 9.63
CA ALA A 87 7.53 20.01 10.39
C ALA A 87 6.38 20.96 10.72
N SER A 88 5.46 21.16 9.76
CA SER A 88 4.29 22.01 9.94
C SER A 88 3.26 21.41 10.90
N VAL A 89 2.93 20.12 10.75
CA VAL A 89 1.91 19.45 11.58
C VAL A 89 2.39 19.31 13.02
N LEU A 90 3.62 18.85 13.21
CA LEU A 90 4.20 18.61 14.54
C LEU A 90 4.83 19.87 15.15
N LYS A 91 4.84 21.00 14.44
CA LYS A 91 5.41 22.29 14.87
C LYS A 91 6.86 22.14 15.36
N GLN A 92 7.65 21.36 14.65
CA GLN A 92 9.01 21.01 15.04
C GLN A 92 10.05 21.39 13.98
N LYS A 93 11.33 21.38 14.36
CA LYS A 93 12.44 21.72 13.46
C LYS A 93 12.61 20.66 12.38
N ALA A 94 13.26 21.05 11.27
CA ALA A 94 13.52 20.15 10.15
C ALA A 94 14.31 18.88 10.54
N ARG A 95 15.24 18.99 11.51
CA ARG A 95 16.00 17.86 12.04
C ARG A 95 15.11 16.85 12.77
N GLU A 96 14.23 17.32 13.65
CA GLU A 96 13.28 16.46 14.38
C GLU A 96 12.29 15.80 13.42
N SER A 97 11.85 16.53 12.39
CA SER A 97 10.98 15.98 11.33
C SER A 97 11.66 14.90 10.51
N ASP A 98 12.95 15.07 10.21
CA ASP A 98 13.77 14.06 9.53
C ASP A 98 13.91 12.80 10.39
N MET A 99 14.17 12.96 11.70
CA MET A 99 14.24 11.85 12.65
C MET A 99 12.90 11.12 12.79
N PHE A 100 11.79 11.86 12.82
CA PHE A 100 10.45 11.28 12.85
C PHE A 100 10.18 10.42 11.61
N ILE A 101 10.46 10.94 10.41
CA ILE A 101 10.27 10.17 9.16
C ILE A 101 11.17 8.93 9.13
N LYS A 102 12.42 9.03 9.59
CA LYS A 102 13.32 7.86 9.70
C LYS A 102 12.76 6.82 10.66
N ARG A 103 12.22 7.24 11.81
CA ARG A 103 11.54 6.32 12.74
C ARG A 103 10.34 5.63 12.09
N LEU A 104 9.55 6.32 11.27
CA LEU A 104 8.47 5.69 10.51
C LEU A 104 8.99 4.62 9.53
N VAL A 105 10.18 4.82 8.94
CA VAL A 105 10.82 3.81 8.10
C VAL A 105 11.28 2.61 8.93
N ASP A 106 11.97 2.87 10.04
CA ASP A 106 12.49 1.82 10.93
C ASP A 106 11.37 0.98 11.56
N ASP A 107 10.26 1.61 11.94
CA ASP A 107 9.07 0.95 12.48
C ASP A 107 8.21 0.27 11.39
N GLY A 108 8.59 0.41 10.11
CA GLY A 108 7.93 -0.26 9.00
C GLY A 108 6.58 0.34 8.61
N TRP A 109 6.32 1.62 8.89
CA TRP A 109 5.13 2.32 8.38
C TRP A 109 5.24 2.65 6.89
N ILE A 110 6.44 3.07 6.47
CA ILE A 110 6.71 3.56 5.11
C ILE A 110 8.08 3.07 4.65
N ASN A 111 8.25 2.87 3.36
CA ASN A 111 9.55 2.62 2.76
C ASN A 111 10.06 3.90 2.09
N LEU A 112 11.38 4.12 2.11
CA LEU A 112 12.05 5.14 1.32
C LEU A 112 12.65 4.50 0.07
N THR A 113 12.17 4.90 -1.10
CA THR A 113 12.72 4.48 -2.40
C THR A 113 14.06 5.16 -2.70
N ASN A 114 14.86 4.59 -3.60
CA ASN A 114 16.12 5.20 -4.07
C ASN A 114 15.94 6.59 -4.70
N GLN A 115 14.72 6.94 -5.10
CA GLN A 115 14.37 8.26 -5.65
C GLN A 115 13.99 9.30 -4.58
N ASN A 116 14.28 9.04 -3.31
CA ASN A 116 13.88 9.87 -2.17
C ASN A 116 12.36 10.13 -2.14
N ARG A 117 11.57 9.08 -2.36
CA ARG A 117 10.12 9.11 -2.14
C ARG A 117 9.68 8.11 -1.10
N LEU A 118 8.80 8.56 -0.22
CA LEU A 118 8.09 7.75 0.76
C LEU A 118 6.93 7.04 0.07
N VAL A 119 6.82 5.74 0.28
CA VAL A 119 5.71 4.88 -0.15
C VAL A 119 5.22 4.08 1.06
N LEU A 120 3.99 3.58 1.06
CA LEU A 120 3.55 2.67 2.12
C LEU A 120 4.35 1.37 2.07
N SER A 121 4.76 0.90 3.24
CA SER A 121 5.41 -0.41 3.36
C SER A 121 4.40 -1.53 3.08
N PRO A 122 4.86 -2.76 2.78
CA PRO A 122 3.96 -3.92 2.69
C PRO A 122 3.23 -4.17 4.01
N THR A 123 3.90 -4.02 5.15
CA THR A 123 3.29 -4.15 6.49
C THR A 123 2.10 -3.21 6.65
N SER A 124 2.26 -1.92 6.33
CA SER A 124 1.17 -0.94 6.40
C SER A 124 0.03 -1.25 5.44
N LEU A 125 0.32 -1.72 4.23
CA LEU A 125 -0.71 -2.10 3.27
C LEU A 125 -1.55 -3.29 3.76
N ALA A 126 -0.92 -4.25 4.44
CA ALA A 126 -1.59 -5.40 5.02
C ALA A 126 -2.42 -5.00 6.26
N GLU A 127 -1.76 -4.36 7.23
CA GLU A 127 -2.33 -4.02 8.52
C GLU A 127 -3.46 -3.00 8.40
N LEU A 128 -3.26 -1.94 7.62
CA LEU A 128 -4.23 -0.86 7.44
C LEU A 128 -5.26 -1.17 6.35
N SER A 129 -5.32 -2.41 5.83
CA SER A 129 -6.07 -2.69 4.62
C SER A 129 -7.55 -2.29 4.71
N THR A 130 -8.20 -2.51 5.85
CA THR A 130 -9.59 -2.08 6.11
C THR A 130 -9.70 -0.55 6.16
N TYR A 131 -8.87 0.09 6.98
CA TYR A 131 -8.83 1.56 7.10
C TYR A 131 -8.64 2.26 5.75
N LEU A 132 -7.73 1.74 4.91
CA LEU A 132 -7.48 2.29 3.59
C LEU A 132 -8.73 2.18 2.69
N LYS A 133 -9.40 1.02 2.66
CA LYS A 133 -10.64 0.83 1.88
C LYS A 133 -11.73 1.80 2.33
N ASP A 134 -11.95 1.88 3.63
CA ASP A 134 -13.03 2.67 4.20
C ASP A 134 -12.81 4.17 3.98
N ARG A 135 -11.56 4.63 4.05
CA ARG A 135 -11.23 6.06 3.89
C ARG A 135 -11.15 6.50 2.42
N PHE A 136 -10.58 5.68 1.54
CA PHE A 136 -10.20 6.10 0.19
C PHE A 136 -11.03 5.47 -0.93
N GLY A 137 -11.83 4.44 -0.63
CA GLY A 137 -12.56 3.66 -1.62
C GLY A 137 -11.64 2.86 -2.54
N VAL A 138 -12.23 1.93 -3.29
CA VAL A 138 -11.52 1.10 -4.28
C VAL A 138 -12.09 1.39 -5.65
N PHE A 139 -11.23 1.83 -6.56
CA PHE A 139 -11.63 2.07 -7.94
C PHE A 139 -12.13 0.76 -8.56
N SER A 140 -13.40 0.74 -8.94
CA SER A 140 -14.12 -0.41 -9.47
C SER A 140 -15.22 0.04 -10.44
N ALA A 141 -15.95 -0.92 -11.02
CA ALA A 141 -17.11 -0.61 -11.85
C ALA A 141 -18.23 0.10 -11.07
N SER A 142 -18.39 -0.22 -9.78
CA SER A 142 -19.42 0.36 -8.91
C SER A 142 -19.00 1.67 -8.23
N ASP A 143 -17.69 1.92 -8.12
CA ASP A 143 -17.14 3.15 -7.54
C ASP A 143 -15.96 3.63 -8.40
N THR A 144 -16.23 4.60 -9.27
CA THR A 144 -15.23 5.22 -10.13
C THR A 144 -14.44 6.34 -9.44
N SER A 145 -14.82 6.69 -8.20
CA SER A 145 -14.19 7.76 -7.43
C SER A 145 -13.10 7.26 -6.47
N GLY A 146 -13.12 5.96 -6.16
CA GLY A 146 -12.15 5.29 -5.29
C GLY A 146 -10.71 5.52 -5.73
N LYS A 147 -9.81 5.69 -4.76
CA LYS A 147 -8.39 6.00 -5.02
C LYS A 147 -7.50 4.76 -5.06
N LEU A 148 -7.91 3.69 -4.39
CA LEU A 148 -7.12 2.47 -4.31
C LEU A 148 -7.37 1.58 -5.51
N LEU A 149 -6.31 0.90 -5.95
CA LEU A 149 -6.36 -0.06 -7.05
C LEU A 149 -6.22 -1.47 -6.47
N LYS A 150 -6.87 -2.44 -7.12
CA LYS A 150 -6.73 -3.87 -6.79
C LYS A 150 -6.23 -4.67 -7.98
N CYS A 151 -5.34 -5.61 -7.71
CA CYS A 151 -4.82 -6.51 -8.71
C CYS A 151 -5.93 -7.47 -9.12
N LEU A 152 -6.18 -7.61 -10.42
CA LEU A 152 -7.21 -8.54 -10.89
C LEU A 152 -6.89 -10.01 -10.60
N VAL A 153 -5.60 -10.36 -10.45
CA VAL A 153 -5.15 -11.75 -10.25
C VAL A 153 -5.20 -12.15 -8.78
N CYS A 154 -4.59 -11.37 -7.88
CA CYS A 154 -4.50 -11.72 -6.46
C CYS A 154 -5.50 -10.98 -5.57
N SER A 155 -6.23 -9.98 -6.08
CA SER A 155 -7.18 -9.13 -5.34
C SER A 155 -6.59 -8.22 -4.26
N ASP A 156 -5.26 -8.21 -4.08
CA ASP A 156 -4.57 -7.30 -3.17
C ASP A 156 -4.40 -5.89 -3.77
N PHE A 157 -4.10 -4.93 -2.91
CA PHE A 157 -3.87 -3.55 -3.32
C PHE A 157 -2.64 -3.40 -4.21
N VAL A 158 -2.77 -2.57 -5.24
CA VAL A 158 -1.68 -2.22 -6.16
C VAL A 158 -1.30 -0.77 -5.93
N THR A 159 -0.18 -0.56 -5.24
CA THR A 159 0.48 0.74 -5.11
C THR A 159 1.73 0.82 -5.98
N LEU A 160 2.16 -0.30 -6.54
CA LEU A 160 3.26 -0.42 -7.50
C LEU A 160 2.96 -1.52 -8.52
N GLY A 161 2.98 -1.18 -9.82
CA GLY A 161 2.63 -2.13 -10.86
C GLY A 161 2.20 -1.48 -12.16
N LYS A 162 1.15 -2.01 -12.77
CA LYS A 162 0.59 -1.55 -14.04
C LYS A 162 -0.92 -1.32 -13.96
N LYS A 163 -1.41 -0.27 -14.61
CA LYS A 163 -2.83 0.04 -14.79
C LYS A 163 -3.17 0.18 -16.26
N CYS A 164 -4.38 -0.20 -16.65
CA CYS A 164 -4.88 0.03 -18.01
C CYS A 164 -4.76 1.53 -18.37
N GLY A 165 -4.27 1.84 -19.59
CA GLY A 165 -4.15 3.22 -20.06
C GLY A 165 -5.50 3.93 -20.30
N ASN A 166 -6.61 3.19 -20.32
CA ASN A 166 -7.95 3.80 -20.29
C ASN A 166 -8.24 4.32 -18.87
N LYS A 167 -8.45 5.63 -18.74
CA LYS A 167 -8.65 6.32 -17.46
C LYS A 167 -9.84 5.79 -16.67
N ASP A 168 -10.90 5.36 -17.36
CA ASP A 168 -12.13 4.85 -16.75
C ASP A 168 -12.05 3.34 -16.45
N CYS A 169 -10.98 2.67 -16.91
CA CYS A 169 -10.78 1.25 -16.65
C CYS A 169 -10.05 1.03 -15.33
N TYR A 170 -10.72 0.40 -14.37
CA TYR A 170 -10.14 0.10 -13.05
C TYR A 170 -9.09 -1.02 -13.06
N THR A 171 -8.93 -1.76 -14.17
CA THR A 171 -8.02 -2.91 -14.24
C THR A 171 -6.58 -2.52 -13.95
N SER A 172 -6.01 -3.20 -12.96
CA SER A 172 -4.64 -3.04 -12.54
C SER A 172 -4.02 -4.38 -12.13
N PHE A 173 -2.69 -4.42 -12.12
CA PHE A 173 -1.92 -5.60 -11.80
C PHE A 173 -0.63 -5.21 -11.09
N HIS A 174 -0.17 -6.02 -10.13
CA HIS A 174 1.26 -6.02 -9.80
C HIS A 174 2.07 -6.48 -11.02
N SER A 175 3.31 -6.03 -11.14
CA SER A 175 4.20 -6.37 -12.27
C SER A 175 4.30 -7.88 -12.50
N LYS A 176 4.40 -8.67 -11.41
CA LYS A 176 4.49 -10.13 -11.50
C LYS A 176 3.18 -10.78 -11.97
N CYS A 177 2.05 -10.35 -11.41
CA CYS A 177 0.72 -10.81 -11.78
C CYS A 177 0.44 -10.54 -13.26
N MET A 178 0.80 -9.34 -13.74
CA MET A 178 0.71 -8.97 -15.15
C MET A 178 1.53 -9.92 -16.03
N GLY A 179 2.78 -10.21 -15.65
CA GLY A 179 3.66 -11.09 -16.43
C GLY A 179 3.21 -12.55 -16.49
N VAL A 180 2.39 -13.00 -15.54
CA VAL A 180 1.71 -14.31 -15.63
C VAL A 180 0.49 -14.20 -16.54
N PHE A 181 -0.36 -13.20 -16.32
CA PHE A 181 -1.58 -12.98 -17.09
C PHE A 181 -1.30 -12.79 -18.60
N SER A 182 -0.26 -12.04 -18.95
CA SER A 182 0.09 -11.70 -20.34
C SER A 182 0.66 -12.87 -21.16
N ARG A 183 0.89 -14.04 -20.55
CA ARG A 183 1.33 -15.25 -21.28
C ARG A 183 0.22 -15.81 -22.15
N GLU A 184 -1.03 -15.70 -21.67
CA GLU A 184 -2.21 -16.26 -22.32
C GLU A 184 -3.15 -15.16 -22.84
N ASN A 185 -2.92 -13.89 -22.47
CA ASN A 185 -3.80 -12.77 -22.80
C ASN A 185 -2.99 -11.61 -23.41
N GLN A 186 -3.57 -10.92 -24.39
CA GLN A 186 -2.94 -9.77 -25.07
C GLN A 186 -3.74 -8.47 -24.92
N VAL A 187 -4.96 -8.55 -24.37
CA VAL A 187 -5.87 -7.41 -24.18
C VAL A 187 -6.34 -7.31 -22.73
N CYS A 188 -6.84 -6.14 -22.36
CA CYS A 188 -7.45 -5.89 -21.07
C CYS A 188 -8.63 -6.86 -20.84
N PRO A 189 -8.70 -7.56 -19.68
CA PRO A 189 -9.78 -8.50 -19.36
C PRO A 189 -11.09 -7.85 -18.92
N ASN A 190 -11.15 -6.53 -18.77
CA ASN A 190 -12.40 -5.85 -18.40
C ASN A 190 -13.34 -5.86 -19.61
N GLU A 191 -14.55 -6.40 -19.44
CA GLU A 191 -15.54 -6.56 -20.51
C GLU A 191 -15.87 -5.25 -21.25
N SER A 192 -15.78 -4.11 -20.55
CA SER A 192 -16.00 -2.77 -21.11
C SER A 192 -14.72 -2.14 -21.69
N CYS A 193 -13.64 -2.89 -21.85
CA CYS A 193 -12.35 -2.39 -22.33
C CYS A 193 -11.66 -3.41 -23.25
N ASN A 194 -11.09 -2.94 -24.35
CA ASN A 194 -10.31 -3.79 -25.27
C ASN A 194 -8.90 -3.25 -25.53
N LYS A 195 -8.36 -2.49 -24.57
CA LYS A 195 -7.01 -1.92 -24.70
C LYS A 195 -5.96 -3.03 -24.73
N PRO A 196 -4.98 -3.00 -25.65
CA PRO A 196 -3.84 -3.90 -25.62
C PRO A 196 -3.09 -3.81 -24.30
N LEU A 197 -2.57 -4.93 -23.80
CA LEU A 197 -1.75 -4.96 -22.59
C LEU A 197 -0.47 -4.11 -22.70
N GLY A 198 0.02 -3.89 -23.93
CA GLY A 198 1.15 -2.99 -24.21
C GLY A 198 0.86 -1.50 -23.94
N GLU A 199 -0.41 -1.10 -23.85
CA GLU A 199 -0.82 0.27 -23.51
C GLU A 199 -1.07 0.48 -22.00
N PHE A 200 -0.70 -0.49 -21.17
CA PHE A 200 -0.76 -0.33 -19.72
C PHE A 200 0.35 0.59 -19.25
N ILE A 201 -0.01 1.56 -18.42
CA ILE A 201 0.92 2.51 -17.81
C ILE A 201 1.48 1.93 -16.51
N ASP A 202 2.73 2.25 -16.21
CA ASP A 202 3.29 1.99 -14.88
C ASP A 202 2.63 2.90 -13.84
N ILE A 203 2.43 2.35 -12.65
CA ILE A 203 1.90 3.06 -11.48
C ILE A 203 2.81 2.80 -10.28
N GLY A 204 2.78 3.72 -9.32
CA GLY A 204 3.64 3.71 -8.16
C GLY A 204 5.03 4.31 -8.42
N THR A 205 5.77 4.52 -7.33
CA THR A 205 7.17 4.93 -7.40
C THR A 205 8.06 3.71 -7.18
N LYS A 206 8.94 3.41 -8.14
CA LYS A 206 9.98 2.37 -8.05
C LYS A 206 11.30 2.98 -7.61
N SER A 207 12.09 2.22 -6.88
CA SER A 207 13.54 2.41 -6.79
C SER A 207 14.12 2.19 -8.19
N THR A 208 14.86 3.16 -8.73
CA THR A 208 15.62 2.93 -9.96
C THR A 208 16.73 1.94 -9.67
N SER A 209 16.87 0.94 -10.52
CA SER A 209 18.10 0.14 -10.60
C SER A 209 19.22 1.06 -11.06
N GLU A 210 20.29 1.14 -10.25
CA GLU A 210 21.60 1.64 -10.72
C GLU A 210 22.11 0.84 -11.92
#